data_AF-A0A0F7CPS7-F1
#
_entry.id   AF-A0A0F7CPS7-F1
#
_cell.length_a   1.000
_cell.length_b   1.000
_cell.length_c   1.000
_cell.angle_alpha   90.00
_cell.angle_beta   90.00
_cell.angle_gamma   90.00
#
_symmetry.space_group_name_H-M   'P 1'
#
loop_
_entity.id
_entity.type
_entity.pdbx_description
1 polymer ?
#
loop_
_entity_poly.entity_id
_entity_poly.type
_entity_poly.pdbx_seq_one_letter_code
_entity_poly.pdbx_strand_id
1 'polypeptide(L)'
;MIPQRSARRRLTTTVLLLPLLALPLTACGSEGSAAPAAEAADPTPADTSAAPDAPDPSEPADPADPSAPAEFPGVAPELIYLTEIPGHTLAPQSAGVIGEDGWGCSYVSATGGTIELRVERAEPGAADTDITADRAAGITEFHRIRDGVRISVVTTDPDADPDLLRAALEAAHPADAAELAEALPQEDGGAPVRRGDLPPNGDGAPLDPEGAAG
;
A
#
# COMPACT_ATOMS: atom_id res chain seq x y z
N MET A 1 41.12 21.87 -31.21
CA MET A 1 40.68 22.19 -29.82
C MET A 1 39.63 23.29 -29.92
N ILE A 2 38.46 23.13 -29.30
CA ILE A 2 37.38 24.12 -29.27
C ILE A 2 36.94 24.26 -27.81
N PRO A 3 36.97 25.47 -27.19
CA PRO A 3 36.57 25.64 -25.80
C PRO A 3 35.04 25.73 -25.68
N GLN A 4 34.42 24.85 -24.89
CA GLN A 4 33.00 25.00 -24.53
C GLN A 4 32.79 26.18 -23.58
N ARG A 5 31.73 26.97 -23.83
CA ARG A 5 31.25 28.02 -22.93
C ARG A 5 30.20 27.46 -21.97
N SER A 6 30.54 27.33 -20.69
CA SER A 6 29.60 26.89 -19.65
C SER A 6 28.56 27.97 -19.33
N ALA A 7 27.33 27.81 -19.82
CA ALA A 7 26.22 28.75 -19.56
C ALA A 7 25.58 28.49 -18.19
N ARG A 8 26.02 29.21 -17.14
CA ARG A 8 25.39 29.17 -15.82
C ARG A 8 24.01 29.85 -15.84
N ARG A 9 22.92 29.09 -15.98
CA ARG A 9 21.58 29.58 -15.64
C ARG A 9 21.42 29.61 -14.12
N ARG A 10 21.08 30.78 -13.57
CA ARG A 10 20.48 30.90 -12.24
C ARG A 10 18.98 30.68 -12.41
N LEU A 11 18.36 29.85 -11.56
CA LEU A 11 16.91 29.82 -11.39
C LEU A 11 16.56 30.46 -10.05
N THR A 12 15.40 31.10 -10.02
CA THR A 12 14.98 31.99 -8.93
C THR A 12 13.93 31.28 -8.08
N THR A 13 14.21 31.10 -6.79
CA THR A 13 13.25 30.49 -5.86
C THR A 13 12.06 31.42 -5.65
N THR A 14 10.88 31.01 -6.11
CA THR A 14 9.60 31.65 -5.78
C THR A 14 8.87 30.76 -4.78
N VAL A 15 8.75 31.22 -3.54
CA VAL A 15 7.95 30.54 -2.51
C VAL A 15 6.48 30.90 -2.72
N LEU A 16 5.61 29.88 -2.84
CA LEU A 16 4.16 30.07 -2.83
C LEU A 16 3.58 29.47 -1.55
N LEU A 17 2.82 30.28 -0.80
CA LEU A 17 2.16 29.88 0.44
C LEU A 17 0.70 29.51 0.12
N LEU A 18 0.25 28.31 0.52
CA LEU A 18 -1.12 27.85 0.28
C LEU A 18 -1.90 27.76 1.61
N PRO A 19 -3.10 28.36 1.74
CA PRO A 19 -3.86 28.37 2.99
C PRO A 19 -4.74 27.12 3.16
N LEU A 20 -4.87 26.66 4.42
CA LEU A 20 -5.90 25.69 4.82
C LEU A 20 -7.31 26.26 4.62
N LEU A 21 -8.24 25.43 4.13
CA LEU A 21 -9.68 25.64 4.26
C LEU A 21 -10.33 24.35 4.79
N ALA A 22 -11.29 24.49 5.71
CA ALA A 22 -11.95 23.35 6.36
C ALA A 22 -13.27 22.98 5.66
N LEU A 23 -13.60 21.69 5.66
CA LEU A 23 -14.85 21.13 5.15
C LEU A 23 -15.76 20.67 6.32
N PRO A 24 -17.04 21.06 6.36
CA PRO A 24 -17.99 20.56 7.35
C PRO A 24 -18.62 19.23 6.88
N LEU A 25 -18.59 18.19 7.72
CA LEU A 25 -19.37 16.97 7.53
C LEU A 25 -20.84 17.21 7.85
N THR A 26 -21.76 16.79 6.97
CA THR A 26 -23.22 16.96 7.17
C THR A 26 -24.03 15.69 6.88
N ALA A 27 -24.67 15.20 7.95
CA ALA A 27 -25.90 14.40 7.99
C ALA A 27 -25.95 13.00 7.33
N CYS A 28 -26.20 12.00 8.17
CA CYS A 28 -26.86 10.75 7.77
C CYS A 28 -28.37 10.97 7.59
N GLY A 29 -29.04 10.15 6.77
CA GLY A 29 -30.50 10.17 6.63
C GLY A 29 -31.04 8.94 5.89
N SER A 30 -31.38 7.88 6.63
CA SER A 30 -32.01 6.67 6.09
C SER A 30 -33.47 6.59 6.54
N GLU A 31 -34.38 7.18 5.77
CA GLU A 31 -35.82 7.11 6.03
C GLU A 31 -36.44 5.87 5.37
N GLY A 32 -37.09 5.04 6.17
CA GLY A 32 -37.84 3.88 5.68
C GLY A 32 -39.27 4.25 5.27
N SER A 33 -39.82 3.52 4.31
CA SER A 33 -41.24 3.61 3.92
C SER A 33 -41.87 2.22 3.96
N ALA A 34 -43.09 2.12 4.51
CA ALA A 34 -43.72 0.85 4.84
C ALA A 34 -45.13 0.69 4.24
N ALA A 35 -45.25 -0.29 3.33
CA ALA A 35 -46.49 -0.92 2.87
C ALA A 35 -47.51 0.02 2.15
N PRO A 36 -48.57 -0.53 1.50
CA PRO A 36 -49.61 -1.30 2.18
C PRO A 36 -49.92 -2.70 1.60
N ALA A 37 -50.69 -3.45 2.40
CA ALA A 37 -51.44 -4.66 2.07
C ALA A 37 -52.53 -4.44 0.99
N ALA A 38 -53.16 -5.44 0.36
CA ALA A 38 -52.88 -6.89 0.16
C ALA A 38 -53.98 -7.48 -0.76
N GLU A 39 -53.80 -8.71 -1.25
CA GLU A 39 -54.92 -9.64 -1.54
C GLU A 39 -54.46 -11.09 -1.32
N ALA A 40 -55.38 -12.05 -1.18
CA ALA A 40 -55.08 -13.38 -0.60
C ALA A 40 -55.67 -14.57 -1.40
N ALA A 41 -54.91 -15.66 -1.49
CA ALA A 41 -55.37 -16.99 -1.90
C ALA A 41 -54.46 -18.08 -1.28
N ASP A 42 -55.06 -19.17 -0.79
CA ASP A 42 -54.47 -20.32 -0.08
C ASP A 42 -55.54 -21.46 -0.06
N PRO A 43 -55.24 -22.76 0.10
CA PRO A 43 -53.95 -23.48 0.17
C PRO A 43 -53.70 -24.28 -1.15
N THR A 44 -52.99 -25.42 -1.32
CA THR A 44 -52.55 -26.54 -0.44
C THR A 44 -51.27 -27.22 -1.03
N PRO A 45 -50.78 -28.44 -0.65
CA PRO A 45 -49.41 -28.54 -0.12
C PRO A 45 -48.39 -29.33 -0.96
N ALA A 46 -47.11 -29.08 -0.64
CA ALA A 46 -45.95 -29.97 -0.70
C ALA A 46 -45.55 -30.67 -2.02
N ASP A 47 -44.33 -30.35 -2.50
CA ASP A 47 -43.28 -31.37 -2.55
C ASP A 47 -41.85 -30.83 -2.35
N THR A 48 -41.03 -31.65 -1.70
CA THR A 48 -39.56 -31.84 -1.67
C THR A 48 -38.56 -30.82 -2.26
N SER A 49 -37.59 -30.46 -1.40
CA SER A 49 -36.16 -30.16 -1.68
C SER A 49 -35.75 -28.97 -2.58
N ALA A 50 -35.26 -27.91 -1.95
CA ALA A 50 -33.81 -27.68 -1.83
C ALA A 50 -33.51 -26.68 -0.70
N ALA A 51 -32.54 -26.98 0.17
CA ALA A 51 -31.84 -25.93 0.90
C ALA A 51 -30.69 -25.43 0.01
N PRO A 52 -30.32 -24.13 0.04
CA PRO A 52 -29.03 -23.73 -0.49
C PRO A 52 -27.95 -24.35 0.39
N ASP A 53 -27.01 -25.08 -0.20
CA ASP A 53 -25.85 -25.58 0.53
C ASP A 53 -25.08 -24.39 1.12
N ALA A 54 -24.80 -24.46 2.42
CA ALA A 54 -23.82 -23.57 3.03
C ALA A 54 -22.43 -24.02 2.52
N PRO A 55 -21.55 -23.09 2.08
CA PRO A 55 -20.24 -23.46 1.55
C PRO A 55 -19.44 -24.23 2.62
N ASP A 56 -18.78 -25.31 2.19
CA ASP A 56 -17.97 -26.12 3.09
C ASP A 56 -16.72 -25.32 3.51
N PRO A 57 -16.51 -25.03 4.81
CA PRO A 57 -15.31 -24.33 5.28
C PRO A 57 -14.00 -25.13 5.11
N SER A 58 -14.09 -26.34 4.52
CA SER A 58 -12.98 -27.22 4.17
C SER A 58 -12.53 -27.11 2.70
N GLU A 59 -13.28 -26.38 1.86
CA GLU A 59 -12.90 -26.18 0.45
C GLU A 59 -11.67 -25.25 0.39
N PRO A 60 -10.52 -25.72 -0.15
CA PRO A 60 -9.34 -24.86 -0.25
C PRO A 60 -9.66 -23.71 -1.20
N ALA A 61 -9.19 -22.50 -0.87
CA ALA A 61 -9.37 -21.34 -1.72
C ALA A 61 -8.90 -21.67 -3.15
N ASP A 62 -9.81 -21.49 -4.12
CA ASP A 62 -9.54 -21.72 -5.54
C ASP A 62 -8.29 -20.89 -5.91
N PRO A 63 -7.21 -21.49 -6.43
CA PRO A 63 -5.96 -20.78 -6.65
C PRO A 63 -6.20 -19.59 -7.58
N ALA A 64 -5.85 -18.40 -7.10
CA ALA A 64 -6.03 -17.15 -7.83
C ALA A 64 -5.45 -17.29 -9.25
N ASP A 65 -6.19 -16.82 -10.26
CA ASP A 65 -5.72 -16.83 -11.64
C ASP A 65 -4.40 -16.03 -11.71
N PRO A 66 -3.26 -16.65 -12.09
CA PRO A 66 -1.98 -15.94 -12.18
C PRO A 66 -1.94 -14.94 -13.36
N SER A 67 -3.03 -14.83 -14.13
CA SER A 67 -3.23 -13.74 -15.10
C SER A 67 -4.07 -12.59 -14.55
N ALA A 68 -4.59 -12.69 -13.32
CA ALA A 68 -5.32 -11.61 -12.66
C ALA A 68 -4.33 -10.54 -12.13
N PRO A 69 -4.68 -9.25 -12.24
CA PRO A 69 -3.88 -8.20 -11.63
C PRO A 69 -3.89 -8.35 -10.10
N ALA A 70 -2.77 -8.03 -9.47
CA ALA A 70 -2.73 -7.92 -8.01
C ALA A 70 -3.74 -6.88 -7.48
N GLU A 71 -4.37 -7.15 -6.34
CA GLU A 71 -5.23 -6.21 -5.63
C GLU A 71 -4.69 -5.97 -4.20
N PHE A 72 -4.58 -4.70 -3.79
CA PHE A 72 -4.22 -4.34 -2.43
C PHE A 72 -5.09 -3.16 -1.96
N PRO A 73 -5.68 -3.19 -0.74
CA PRO A 73 -6.61 -2.15 -0.29
C PRO A 73 -6.01 -0.73 -0.30
N GLY A 74 -6.61 0.15 -1.13
CA GLY A 74 -6.21 1.55 -1.25
C GLY A 74 -5.08 1.82 -2.25
N VAL A 75 -4.61 0.81 -2.98
CA VAL A 75 -3.59 0.94 -4.03
C VAL A 75 -4.26 0.72 -5.39
N ALA A 76 -3.87 1.47 -6.41
CA ALA A 76 -4.32 1.19 -7.78
C ALA A 76 -3.61 -0.08 -8.31
N PRO A 77 -4.32 -1.10 -8.84
CA PRO A 77 -3.73 -2.36 -9.29
C PRO A 77 -2.55 -2.18 -10.26
N GLU A 78 -2.62 -1.22 -11.17
CA GLU A 78 -1.56 -0.92 -12.14
C GLU A 78 -0.28 -0.28 -11.54
N LEU A 79 -0.27 0.00 -10.23
CA LEU A 79 0.87 0.53 -9.48
C LEU A 79 1.49 -0.51 -8.52
N ILE A 80 0.85 -1.67 -8.31
CA ILE A 80 1.40 -2.73 -7.47
C ILE A 80 2.54 -3.42 -8.22
N TYR A 81 3.76 -3.23 -7.74
CA TYR A 81 4.99 -3.75 -8.35
C TYR A 81 5.84 -4.52 -7.34
N LEU A 82 6.57 -5.51 -7.83
CA LEU A 82 7.61 -6.21 -7.09
C LEU A 82 8.94 -6.14 -7.84
N THR A 83 10.04 -6.40 -7.13
CA THR A 83 11.38 -6.55 -7.68
C THR A 83 12.15 -7.63 -6.93
N GLU A 84 13.11 -8.26 -7.60
CA GLU A 84 14.19 -8.97 -6.93
C GLU A 84 15.34 -8.01 -6.61
N ILE A 85 15.99 -8.16 -5.45
CA ILE A 85 17.23 -7.43 -5.12
C ILE A 85 18.22 -8.41 -4.48
N PRO A 86 19.32 -8.78 -5.16
CA PRO A 86 20.33 -9.68 -4.60
C PRO A 86 20.78 -9.32 -3.17
N GLY A 87 20.79 -10.32 -2.29
CA GLY A 87 21.20 -10.18 -0.89
C GLY A 87 20.19 -9.49 0.03
N HIS A 88 18.99 -9.14 -0.47
CA HIS A 88 17.90 -8.55 0.30
C HIS A 88 16.64 -9.43 0.21
N THR A 89 15.77 -9.32 1.21
CA THR A 89 14.46 -9.98 1.27
C THR A 89 13.39 -8.91 1.44
N LEU A 90 12.24 -9.06 0.78
CA LEU A 90 11.06 -8.23 1.04
C LEU A 90 10.69 -8.29 2.53
N ALA A 91 10.27 -7.16 3.10
CA ALA A 91 9.69 -7.06 4.43
C ALA A 91 8.16 -6.89 4.29
N PRO A 92 7.34 -7.95 4.38
CA PRO A 92 5.92 -7.88 4.00
C PRO A 92 5.13 -6.81 4.76
N GLN A 93 5.42 -6.63 6.04
CA GLN A 93 4.81 -5.61 6.91
C GLN A 93 5.15 -4.15 6.54
N SER A 94 5.97 -3.92 5.52
CA SER A 94 6.29 -2.59 4.97
C SER A 94 5.55 -2.27 3.67
N ALA A 95 4.81 -3.22 3.11
CA ALA A 95 4.05 -3.03 1.87
C ALA A 95 2.75 -2.26 2.12
N GLY A 96 2.45 -1.27 1.27
CA GLY A 96 1.22 -0.49 1.38
C GLY A 96 1.16 0.76 0.51
N VAL A 97 0.21 1.63 0.85
CA VAL A 97 -0.11 2.85 0.10
C VAL A 97 0.96 3.93 0.29
N ILE A 98 1.41 4.54 -0.80
CA ILE A 98 2.20 5.78 -0.83
C ILE A 98 1.40 6.84 -1.60
N GLY A 99 1.37 8.07 -1.07
CA GLY A 99 0.66 9.18 -1.70
C GLY A 99 -0.86 9.05 -1.58
N GLU A 100 -1.56 9.03 -2.71
CA GLU A 100 -3.03 8.91 -2.80
C GLU A 100 -3.46 7.47 -3.12
N ASP A 101 -2.86 6.86 -4.15
CA ASP A 101 -3.15 5.50 -4.62
C ASP A 101 -1.90 4.68 -5.02
N GLY A 102 -0.70 5.22 -4.76
CA GLY A 102 0.58 4.61 -5.12
C GLY A 102 0.99 3.48 -4.18
N TRP A 103 2.07 2.80 -4.55
CA TRP A 103 2.59 1.61 -3.89
C TRP A 103 4.00 1.84 -3.34
N GLY A 104 4.34 1.15 -2.27
CA GLY A 104 5.73 0.89 -1.94
C GLY A 104 5.94 -0.23 -0.94
N CYS A 105 7.17 -0.73 -0.89
CA CYS A 105 7.61 -1.77 0.02
C CYS A 105 9.13 -1.70 0.24
N SER A 106 9.62 -2.25 1.36
CA SER A 106 11.04 -2.27 1.71
C SER A 106 11.66 -3.65 1.58
N TYR A 107 12.88 -3.69 1.05
CA TYR A 107 13.75 -4.85 0.94
C TYR A 107 14.92 -4.68 1.91
N VAL A 108 15.09 -5.63 2.82
CA VAL A 108 16.08 -5.58 3.91
C VAL A 108 17.20 -6.59 3.68
N SER A 109 18.45 -6.18 3.88
CA SER A 109 19.62 -7.06 3.82
C SER A 109 19.86 -7.78 5.15
N ALA A 110 20.62 -8.87 5.11
CA ALA A 110 21.07 -9.56 6.32
C ALA A 110 22.00 -8.71 7.23
N THR A 111 22.46 -7.54 6.77
CA THR A 111 23.24 -6.57 7.57
C THR A 111 22.40 -5.39 8.08
N GLY A 112 21.11 -5.33 7.78
CA GLY A 112 20.21 -4.23 8.15
C GLY A 112 20.22 -3.04 7.18
N GLY A 113 20.89 -3.16 6.03
CA GLY A 113 20.71 -2.23 4.91
C GLY A 113 19.28 -2.33 4.38
N THR A 114 18.71 -1.21 3.92
CA THR A 114 17.32 -1.16 3.43
C THR A 114 17.26 -0.43 2.08
N ILE A 115 16.51 -1.00 1.15
CA ILE A 115 16.20 -0.44 -0.16
C ILE A 115 14.68 -0.44 -0.31
N GLU A 116 14.09 0.71 -0.61
CA GLU A 116 12.64 0.92 -0.72
C GLU A 116 12.25 1.01 -2.20
N LEU A 117 11.32 0.17 -2.65
CA LEU A 117 10.65 0.32 -3.93
C LEU A 117 9.45 1.26 -3.73
N ARG A 118 9.29 2.24 -4.62
CA ARG A 118 8.11 3.10 -4.72
C ARG A 118 7.60 3.13 -6.15
N VAL A 119 6.28 3.09 -6.31
CA VAL A 119 5.61 3.22 -7.60
C VAL A 119 4.43 4.17 -7.46
N GLU A 120 4.50 5.29 -8.17
CA GLU A 120 3.54 6.38 -8.11
C GLU A 120 3.12 6.77 -9.54
N ARG A 121 1.96 7.42 -9.71
CA ARG A 121 1.61 8.01 -11.01
C ARG A 121 2.61 9.12 -11.35
N ALA A 122 3.11 9.11 -12.58
CA ALA A 122 3.94 10.21 -13.06
C ALA A 122 3.08 11.47 -13.29
N GLU A 123 3.71 12.64 -13.17
CA GLU A 123 3.08 13.94 -13.44
C GLU A 123 2.36 13.95 -14.82
N PRO A 124 1.13 14.49 -14.93
CA PRO A 124 0.36 14.44 -16.18
C PRO A 124 1.11 15.02 -17.39
N GLY A 125 1.44 14.14 -18.35
CA GLY A 125 2.21 14.50 -19.54
C GLY A 125 3.74 14.46 -19.37
N ALA A 126 4.25 13.88 -18.27
CA ALA A 126 5.63 13.47 -18.17
C ALA A 126 6.00 12.50 -19.29
N ALA A 127 7.21 12.63 -19.81
CA ALA A 127 7.74 11.72 -20.84
C ALA A 127 8.45 10.52 -20.19
N ASP A 128 8.41 9.39 -20.89
CA ASP A 128 9.26 8.24 -20.65
C ASP A 128 10.73 8.64 -20.42
N THR A 129 11.39 8.00 -19.45
CA THR A 129 12.82 8.20 -19.19
C THR A 129 13.59 6.88 -19.17
N ASP A 130 14.87 6.96 -19.50
CA ASP A 130 15.84 5.97 -19.06
C ASP A 130 16.14 6.15 -17.56
N ILE A 131 16.87 5.20 -16.98
CA ILE A 131 17.15 5.20 -15.55
C ILE A 131 18.05 6.38 -15.17
N THR A 132 17.53 7.24 -14.29
CA THR A 132 18.18 8.44 -13.77
C THR A 132 18.46 8.26 -12.28
N ALA A 133 19.59 8.78 -11.80
CA ALA A 133 20.00 8.68 -10.39
C ALA A 133 20.09 10.07 -9.76
N ASP A 134 19.30 10.30 -8.71
CA ASP A 134 19.31 11.50 -7.88
C ASP A 134 19.97 11.21 -6.53
N ARG A 135 20.72 12.20 -6.01
CA ARG A 135 21.42 12.11 -4.72
C ARG A 135 21.30 13.41 -3.94
N ALA A 136 20.56 13.39 -2.84
CA ALA A 136 20.28 14.56 -2.02
C ALA A 136 20.09 14.19 -0.55
N ALA A 137 20.56 15.04 0.37
CA ALA A 137 20.32 14.92 1.82
C ALA A 137 20.68 13.56 2.49
N GLY A 138 21.56 12.76 1.87
CA GLY A 138 21.92 11.41 2.36
C GLY A 138 21.08 10.28 1.75
N ILE A 139 20.16 10.61 0.85
CA ILE A 139 19.34 9.66 0.07
C ILE A 139 19.98 9.48 -1.31
N THR A 140 20.02 8.24 -1.80
CA THR A 140 20.20 7.90 -3.21
C THR A 140 18.90 7.33 -3.74
N GLU A 141 18.41 7.86 -4.86
CA GLU A 141 17.23 7.38 -5.58
C GLU A 141 17.63 7.06 -7.02
N PHE A 142 17.29 5.86 -7.49
CA PHE A 142 17.29 5.51 -8.91
C PHE A 142 15.85 5.46 -9.39
N HIS A 143 15.51 6.13 -10.48
CA HIS A 143 14.14 6.19 -10.98
C HIS A 143 14.02 6.12 -12.50
N ARG A 144 12.86 5.67 -12.99
CA ARG A 144 12.44 5.75 -14.38
C ARG A 144 10.97 6.13 -14.47
N ILE A 145 10.58 6.83 -15.54
CA ILE A 145 9.17 6.98 -15.93
C ILE A 145 8.92 6.08 -17.13
N ARG A 146 7.85 5.27 -17.09
CA ARG A 146 7.35 4.46 -18.21
C ARG A 146 5.83 4.41 -18.19
N ASP A 147 5.19 4.60 -19.34
CA ASP A 147 3.75 4.42 -19.54
C ASP A 147 2.85 5.22 -18.56
N GLY A 148 3.34 6.36 -18.08
CA GLY A 148 2.65 7.21 -17.10
C GLY A 148 2.88 6.85 -15.63
N VAL A 149 3.76 5.88 -15.34
CA VAL A 149 4.14 5.43 -13.99
C VAL A 149 5.58 5.86 -13.69
N ARG A 150 5.83 6.41 -12.50
CA ARG A 150 7.17 6.62 -11.94
C ARG A 150 7.51 5.42 -11.05
N ILE A 151 8.59 4.73 -11.38
CA ILE A 151 9.15 3.63 -10.57
C ILE A 151 10.46 4.15 -9.98
N SER A 152 10.61 4.06 -8.67
CA SER A 152 11.78 4.53 -7.92
C SER A 152 12.30 3.48 -6.94
N VAL A 153 13.62 3.36 -6.85
CA VAL A 153 14.35 2.52 -5.90
C VAL A 153 15.22 3.43 -5.04
N VAL A 154 14.92 3.50 -3.75
CA VAL A 154 15.43 4.52 -2.81
C VAL A 154 16.24 3.87 -1.69
N THR A 155 17.34 4.47 -1.27
CA THR A 155 18.07 4.05 -0.06
C THR A 155 18.75 5.22 0.65
N THR A 156 18.92 5.10 1.96
CA THR A 156 19.72 5.99 2.81
C THR A 156 21.12 5.43 3.11
N ASP A 157 21.46 4.26 2.58
CA ASP A 157 22.81 3.69 2.70
C ASP A 157 23.76 4.40 1.70
N PRO A 158 24.81 5.11 2.17
CA PRO A 158 25.73 5.83 1.31
C PRO A 158 26.70 4.88 0.56
N ASP A 159 26.87 3.66 1.03
CA ASP A 159 27.80 2.65 0.49
C ASP A 159 27.08 1.61 -0.40
N ALA A 160 25.76 1.76 -0.61
CA ALA A 160 24.96 0.91 -1.49
C ALA A 160 25.44 0.94 -2.96
N ASP A 161 25.53 -0.25 -3.57
CA ASP A 161 26.03 -0.43 -4.92
C ASP A 161 25.10 0.24 -5.97
N PRO A 162 25.60 1.23 -6.75
CA PRO A 162 24.83 1.90 -7.79
C PRO A 162 24.31 0.96 -8.89
N ASP A 163 25.00 -0.15 -9.14
CA ASP A 163 24.63 -1.10 -10.17
C ASP A 163 23.61 -2.13 -9.64
N LEU A 164 23.61 -2.42 -8.33
CA LEU A 164 22.53 -3.15 -7.66
C LEU A 164 21.21 -2.37 -7.67
N LEU A 165 21.27 -1.07 -7.35
CA LEU A 165 20.08 -0.19 -7.37
C LEU A 165 19.49 -0.06 -8.77
N ARG A 166 20.34 -0.06 -9.81
CA ARG A 166 19.89 -0.10 -11.20
C ARG A 166 19.29 -1.47 -11.57
N ALA A 167 19.94 -2.57 -11.19
CA ALA A 167 19.44 -3.92 -11.48
C ALA A 167 18.07 -4.18 -10.82
N ALA A 168 17.86 -3.70 -9.59
CA ALA A 168 16.54 -3.70 -8.95
C ALA A 168 15.51 -2.90 -9.75
N LEU A 169 15.83 -1.66 -10.12
CA LEU A 169 14.91 -0.84 -10.92
C LEU A 169 14.65 -1.45 -12.30
N GLU A 170 15.61 -2.16 -12.91
CA GLU A 170 15.45 -2.90 -14.16
C GLU A 170 14.51 -4.10 -13.98
N ALA A 171 14.67 -4.86 -12.90
CA ALA A 171 13.87 -6.04 -12.54
C ALA A 171 12.44 -5.73 -12.04
N ALA A 172 12.15 -4.48 -11.65
CA ALA A 172 10.84 -4.08 -11.16
C ALA A 172 9.73 -4.27 -12.21
N HIS A 173 8.71 -5.07 -11.87
CA HIS A 173 7.59 -5.48 -12.72
C HIS A 173 6.24 -5.30 -11.98
N PRO A 174 5.12 -5.07 -12.69
CA PRO A 174 3.79 -5.16 -12.08
C PRO A 174 3.58 -6.59 -11.55
N ALA A 175 3.05 -6.73 -10.34
CA ALA A 175 2.82 -8.03 -9.74
C ALA A 175 1.50 -8.65 -10.22
N ASP A 176 1.48 -9.97 -10.42
CA ASP A 176 0.23 -10.73 -10.52
C ASP A 176 -0.36 -11.10 -9.14
N ALA A 177 -1.60 -11.59 -9.12
CA ALA A 177 -2.30 -11.93 -7.89
C ALA A 177 -1.64 -13.09 -7.08
N ALA A 178 -0.92 -14.00 -7.73
CA ALA A 178 -0.20 -15.09 -7.09
C ALA A 178 1.17 -14.61 -6.56
N GLU A 179 1.89 -13.80 -7.33
CA GLU A 179 3.13 -13.13 -6.89
C GLU A 179 2.88 -12.27 -5.64
N LEU A 180 1.81 -11.47 -5.61
CA LEU A 180 1.46 -10.67 -4.44
C LEU A 180 1.10 -11.55 -3.23
N ALA A 181 0.39 -12.67 -3.44
CA ALA A 181 0.00 -13.58 -2.37
C ALA A 181 1.18 -14.38 -1.78
N GLU A 182 2.19 -14.74 -2.59
CA GLU A 182 3.45 -15.33 -2.10
C GLU A 182 4.33 -14.29 -1.40
N ALA A 183 4.42 -13.08 -1.95
CA ALA A 183 5.23 -11.99 -1.40
C ALA A 183 4.67 -11.42 -0.08
N LEU A 184 3.34 -11.33 0.04
CA LEU A 184 2.61 -10.78 1.19
C LEU A 184 1.65 -11.84 1.77
N PRO A 185 2.19 -12.92 2.36
CA PRO A 185 1.37 -13.97 2.94
C PRO A 185 0.47 -13.35 4.01
N GLN A 186 -0.83 -13.67 3.93
CA GLN A 186 -1.78 -13.19 4.92
C GLN A 186 -1.47 -13.84 6.27
N GLU A 187 -1.16 -13.02 7.27
CA GLU A 187 -1.03 -13.48 8.65
C GLU A 187 -2.40 -14.01 9.12
N ASP A 188 -2.54 -15.34 9.17
CA ASP A 188 -3.72 -16.04 9.69
C ASP A 188 -4.13 -15.45 11.04
N GLY A 189 -5.18 -14.63 11.04
CA GLY A 189 -5.51 -13.68 12.10
C GLY A 189 -5.58 -14.34 13.48
N GLY A 190 -4.45 -14.32 14.19
CA GLY A 190 -4.18 -15.20 15.31
C GLY A 190 -5.27 -15.13 16.39
N ALA A 191 -5.77 -16.29 16.81
CA ALA A 191 -6.92 -16.44 17.71
C ALA A 191 -6.87 -15.39 18.85
N PRO A 192 -7.86 -14.46 18.94
CA PRO A 192 -7.70 -13.20 19.65
C PRO A 192 -7.10 -13.34 21.05
N VAL A 193 -5.94 -12.70 21.24
CA VAL A 193 -5.14 -12.81 22.47
C VAL A 193 -6.03 -12.46 23.67
N ARG A 194 -6.37 -13.48 24.47
CA ARG A 194 -7.16 -13.30 25.69
C ARG A 194 -6.36 -12.46 26.66
N ARG A 195 -6.74 -11.19 26.80
CA ARG A 195 -6.23 -10.23 27.78
C ARG A 195 -6.63 -10.68 29.19
N GLY A 196 -5.89 -11.66 29.72
CA GLY A 196 -6.26 -12.47 30.89
C GLY A 196 -6.07 -11.78 32.24
N ASP A 197 -5.71 -10.51 32.22
CA ASP A 197 -5.20 -9.71 33.33
C ASP A 197 -5.92 -8.36 33.49
N LEU A 198 -6.70 -7.91 32.50
CA LEU A 198 -7.45 -6.66 32.61
C LEU A 198 -8.53 -6.76 33.70
N PRO A 199 -8.52 -5.90 34.73
CA PRO A 199 -9.54 -5.95 35.78
C PRO A 199 -10.96 -5.72 35.24
N PRO A 200 -12.01 -6.31 35.85
CA PRO A 200 -13.39 -6.07 35.42
C PRO A 200 -13.89 -4.65 35.71
N ASN A 201 -13.11 -3.84 36.43
CA ASN A 201 -13.33 -2.40 36.65
C ASN A 201 -11.97 -1.70 36.64
N GLY A 202 -11.81 -0.65 35.83
CA GLY A 202 -10.53 0.04 35.62
C GLY A 202 -9.88 -0.34 34.28
N ASP A 203 -9.18 0.62 33.68
CA ASP A 203 -8.45 0.50 32.42
C ASP A 203 -7.05 -0.12 32.55
N GLY A 204 -6.59 -0.32 33.79
CA GLY A 204 -5.25 -0.78 34.11
C GLY A 204 -4.21 0.34 34.28
N ALA A 205 -4.61 1.61 34.21
CA ALA A 205 -3.74 2.73 34.47
C ALA A 205 -3.27 2.75 35.95
N PRO A 206 -2.01 3.13 36.24
CA PRO A 206 -1.60 3.49 37.58
C PRO A 206 -2.46 4.65 38.11
N LEU A 207 -2.95 4.52 39.35
CA LEU A 207 -3.66 5.61 40.00
C LEU A 207 -2.66 6.68 40.46
N ASP A 208 -2.62 7.82 39.76
CA ASP A 208 -1.88 8.99 40.21
C ASP A 208 -2.48 9.49 41.54
N PRO A 209 -1.68 9.60 42.63
CA PRO A 209 -2.18 10.09 43.90
C PRO A 209 -2.36 11.62 43.86
N GLU A 210 -3.59 12.09 44.09
CA GLU A 210 -3.89 13.50 44.25
C GLU A 210 -3.01 14.12 45.35
N GLY A 211 -2.13 15.06 44.97
CA GLY A 211 -1.24 15.77 45.90
C GLY A 211 0.26 15.73 45.58
N ALA A 212 0.69 15.06 44.51
CA ALA A 212 2.11 15.01 44.09
C ALA A 212 2.67 16.34 43.49
N ALA A 213 2.17 17.49 43.94
CA ALA A 213 2.65 18.83 43.57
C ALA A 213 2.99 19.62 44.85
N GLY A 214 4.30 19.79 45.12
CA GLY A 214 4.84 20.53 46.25
C GLY A 214 6.22 21.09 45.95
#